data_AF-A0A959QT58-F1
#
_entry.id   AF-A0A959QT58-F1
#
_cell.length_a   1.000
_cell.length_b   1.000
_cell.length_c   1.000
_cell.angle_alpha   90.00
_cell.angle_beta   90.00
_cell.angle_gamma   90.00
#
_symmetry.space_group_name_H-M   'P 1'
#
loop_
_entity.id
_entity.type
_entity.pdbx_description
1 polymer ?
#
loop_
_entity_poly.entity_id
_entity_poly.type
_entity_poly.pdbx_seq_one_letter_code
_entity_poly.pdbx_strand_id
1 'polypeptide(L)' 'MNTIKVYIEQDANGWGASTVGLEGFGIGTMGDTKQEVLNNIRMLIEDFQQNEGKDSEYWQSIDAWAVGFELADYPKED' A
#
# COMPACT_ATOMS: atom_id res chain seq x y z
N MET A 1 11.28 11.49 4.43
CA MET A 1 10.77 10.45 3.52
C MET A 1 9.44 10.01 4.11
N ASN A 2 8.34 10.12 3.36
CA ASN A 2 7.04 9.69 3.85
C ASN A 2 7.00 8.16 3.90
N THR A 3 6.36 7.59 4.90
CA THR A 3 6.21 6.14 5.08
C THR A 3 4.74 5.81 5.12
N ILE A 4 4.33 4.83 4.33
CA ILE A 4 2.98 4.28 4.36
C ILE A 4 3.05 2.93 5.06
N LYS A 5 2.15 2.72 6.03
CA LYS A 5 2.01 1.44 6.71
C LYS A 5 1.25 0.48 5.80
N VAL A 6 1.83 -0.70 5.59
CA VAL A 6 1.19 -1.79 4.86
C VAL A 6 1.28 -3.08 5.67
N TYR A 7 0.18 -3.81 5.74
CA TYR A 7 0.24 -5.23 6.08
C TYR A 7 0.80 -5.97 4.87
N ILE A 8 1.77 -6.85 5.11
CA ILE A 8 2.25 -7.78 4.09
C ILE A 8 2.28 -9.16 4.70
N GLU A 9 1.68 -10.10 4.01
CA GLU A 9 1.63 -11.50 4.40
C GLU A 9 2.10 -12.40 3.25
N GLN A 10 2.55 -13.60 3.61
CA GLN A 10 2.86 -14.66 2.67
C GLN A 10 2.11 -15.91 3.08
N ASP A 11 1.43 -16.54 2.14
CA ASP A 11 0.74 -17.81 2.33
C ASP A 11 1.23 -18.87 1.32
N ALA A 12 0.52 -19.99 1.21
CA ALA A 12 0.85 -21.04 0.24
C ALA A 12 0.61 -20.64 -1.23
N ASN A 13 -0.13 -19.55 -1.46
CA ASN A 13 -0.55 -19.08 -2.77
C ASN A 13 0.23 -17.85 -3.26
N GLY A 14 0.98 -17.18 -2.38
CA GLY A 14 1.84 -16.06 -2.76
C GLY A 14 2.00 -15.02 -1.67
N TRP A 15 2.13 -13.77 -2.09
CA TRP A 15 2.22 -12.61 -1.23
C TRP A 15 0.93 -11.78 -1.32
N GLY A 16 0.50 -11.24 -0.19
CA GLY A 16 -0.58 -10.26 -0.08
C GLY A 16 -0.07 -8.97 0.55
N ALA A 17 -0.59 -7.82 0.14
CA ALA A 17 -0.32 -6.55 0.80
C ALA A 17 -1.59 -5.69 0.89
N SER A 18 -1.77 -4.95 1.99
CA SER A 18 -2.86 -4.00 2.14
C SER A 18 -2.45 -2.75 2.92
N THR A 19 -3.00 -1.59 2.55
CA THR A 19 -2.73 -0.31 3.21
C THR A 19 -3.43 -0.18 4.57
N VAL A 20 -2.79 0.53 5.50
CA VAL A 20 -3.30 0.71 6.87
C VAL A 20 -3.37 2.17 7.24
N GLY A 21 -4.54 2.60 7.74
CA GLY A 21 -4.70 3.93 8.34
C GLY A 21 -4.47 5.08 7.36
N LEU A 22 -4.68 4.84 6.05
CA LEU A 22 -4.62 5.89 5.04
C LEU A 22 -6.00 6.52 4.85
N GLU A 23 -6.03 7.84 4.79
CA GLU A 23 -7.28 8.60 4.70
C GLU A 23 -7.96 8.35 3.35
N GLY A 24 -9.16 7.77 3.41
CA GLY A 24 -9.99 7.52 2.22
C GLY A 24 -9.44 6.45 1.27
N PHE A 25 -8.44 5.67 1.70
CA PHE A 25 -7.73 4.75 0.80
C PHE A 25 -7.43 3.39 1.45
N GLY A 26 -8.32 2.42 1.20
CA GLY A 26 -8.15 1.02 1.58
C GLY A 26 -8.02 0.16 0.32
N ILE A 27 -6.81 -0.32 0.05
CA ILE A 27 -6.52 -1.21 -1.08
C ILE A 27 -5.71 -2.41 -0.61
N GLY A 28 -5.91 -3.51 -1.32
CA GLY A 28 -5.13 -4.73 -1.19
C GLY A 28 -4.73 -5.28 -2.57
N THR A 29 -3.62 -5.98 -2.61
CA THR A 29 -3.11 -6.63 -3.82
C THR A 29 -2.43 -7.95 -3.48
N MET A 30 -2.38 -8.86 -4.45
CA MET A 30 -1.69 -10.14 -4.35
C MET A 30 -0.70 -10.28 -5.50
N GLY A 31 0.31 -11.13 -5.32
CA GLY A 31 1.33 -11.41 -6.34
C GLY A 31 2.24 -12.56 -5.94
N ASP A 32 3.07 -13.01 -6.88
CA ASP A 32 3.97 -14.15 -6.68
C ASP A 32 5.18 -13.77 -5.82
N THR A 33 5.54 -12.49 -5.77
CA THR A 33 6.69 -11.99 -5.01
C THR A 33 6.35 -10.78 -4.14
N LYS A 34 7.10 -10.62 -3.04
CA LYS A 34 7.02 -9.42 -2.20
C LYS A 34 7.23 -8.13 -2.99
N GLN A 35 8.16 -8.12 -3.96
CA GLN A 35 8.43 -6.92 -4.75
C GLN A 35 7.26 -6.57 -5.67
N GLU A 36 6.60 -7.58 -6.23
CA GLU A 36 5.42 -7.40 -7.07
C GLU A 36 4.28 -6.75 -6.30
N VAL A 37 3.92 -7.27 -5.12
CA VAL A 37 2.85 -6.66 -4.31
C VAL A 37 3.19 -5.24 -3.89
N LEU A 38 4.45 -4.95 -3.58
CA LEU A 38 4.88 -3.58 -3.28
C LEU A 38 4.75 -2.65 -4.49
N ASN A 39 5.12 -3.12 -5.69
CA ASN A 39 4.96 -2.35 -6.92
C ASN A 39 3.48 -2.12 -7.25
N ASN A 40 2.62 -3.12 -7.02
CA ASN A 40 1.18 -2.99 -7.21
C ASN A 40 0.58 -1.93 -6.28
N ILE A 41 0.99 -1.88 -5.00
CA ILE A 41 0.57 -0.81 -4.09
C ILE A 41 1.01 0.57 -4.61
N ARG A 42 2.24 0.72 -5.13
CA ARG A 42 2.68 1.99 -5.71
C ARG A 42 1.81 2.43 -6.88
N MET A 43 1.53 1.51 -7.82
CA MET A 43 0.67 1.81 -8.97
C MET A 43 -0.75 2.21 -8.54
N LEU A 44 -1.30 1.57 -7.50
CA LEU A 44 -2.62 1.94 -7.00
C LEU A 44 -2.61 3.29 -6.28
N ILE A 45 -1.53 3.65 -5.57
CA ILE A 45 -1.37 5.00 -5.01
C ILE A 45 -1.35 6.04 -6.13
N GLU A 46 -0.60 5.81 -7.21
CA GLU A 46 -0.55 6.72 -8.35
C GLU A 46 -1.92 6.87 -9.03
N ASP A 47 -2.65 5.76 -9.21
CA ASP A 47 -4.01 5.77 -9.78
C ASP A 47 -4.96 6.57 -8.89
N PHE A 48 -4.93 6.35 -7.58
CA PHE A 48 -5.72 7.11 -6.62
C PHE A 48 -5.38 8.60 -6.66
N GLN A 49 -4.10 8.96 -6.69
CA GLN A 49 -3.65 10.35 -6.80
C GLN A 49 -4.15 11.04 -8.08
N GLN A 50 -4.29 10.31 -9.18
CA GLN A 50 -4.81 10.85 -10.45
C GLN A 50 -6.34 10.97 -10.47
N ASN A 51 -7.03 10.17 -9.66
CA ASN A 51 -8.48 10.08 -9.65
C ASN A 51 -9.07 10.66 -8.36
N GLU A 52 -9.29 9.85 -7.33
CA GLU A 52 -10.00 10.24 -6.10
C GLU A 52 -9.21 11.22 -5.23
N GLY A 53 -7.89 11.09 -5.19
CA GLY A 53 -6.96 11.90 -4.41
C GLY A 53 -6.45 13.16 -5.11
N LYS A 54 -6.93 13.46 -6.33
CA LYS A 54 -6.40 14.56 -7.16
C LYS A 54 -6.49 15.95 -6.51
N ASP A 55 -7.50 16.16 -5.69
CA ASP A 55 -7.76 17.44 -5.01
C ASP A 55 -7.25 17.44 -3.55
N SER A 56 -6.66 16.33 -3.09
CA SER A 56 -6.14 16.19 -1.72
C SER A 56 -4.66 16.58 -1.67
N GLU A 57 -4.35 17.69 -1.00
CA GLU A 57 -2.97 18.14 -0.77
C GLU A 57 -2.11 17.06 -0.09
N TYR A 58 -2.70 16.30 0.84
CA TYR A 58 -2.05 15.15 1.47
C TYR A 58 -1.60 14.13 0.43
N TRP A 59 -2.51 13.67 -0.44
CA TRP A 59 -2.19 12.67 -1.45
C TRP A 59 -1.24 13.19 -2.50
N GLN A 60 -1.38 14.45 -2.93
CA GLN A 60 -0.46 15.06 -3.89
C GLN A 60 0.96 15.29 -3.32
N SER A 61 1.13 15.27 -1.99
CA SER A 61 2.44 15.39 -1.35
C SER A 61 3.25 14.09 -1.28
N ILE A 62 2.64 12.95 -1.63
CA ILE A 62 3.25 11.62 -1.54
C ILE A 62 3.88 11.26 -2.90
N ASP A 63 5.17 10.96 -2.90
CA ASP A 63 5.81 10.28 -4.03
C ASP A 63 5.70 8.76 -3.81
N ALA A 64 4.89 8.09 -4.63
CA ALA A 64 4.63 6.65 -4.53
C ALA A 64 5.90 5.80 -4.69
N TRP A 65 6.92 6.29 -5.39
CA TRP A 65 8.18 5.55 -5.60
C TRP A 65 9.23 5.86 -4.52
N ALA A 66 9.15 7.02 -3.90
CA ALA A 66 9.96 7.38 -2.73
C ALA A 66 9.31 6.99 -1.39
N VAL A 67 8.10 6.41 -1.39
CA VAL A 67 7.45 5.98 -0.16
C VAL A 67 8.10 4.69 0.36
N GLY A 68 8.46 4.72 1.65
CA GLY A 68 8.84 3.51 2.38
C GLY A 68 7.61 2.72 2.80
N PHE A 69 7.74 1.40 2.85
CA PHE A 69 6.70 0.51 3.39
C PHE A 69 7.13 -0.05 4.73
N GLU A 70 6.35 0.21 5.76
CA GLU A 70 6.52 -0.41 7.08
C GLU A 70 5.65 -1.66 7.15
N LEU A 71 6.26 -2.81 7.47
CA LEU A 71 5.54 -4.06 7.70
C LEU A 71 4.85 -3.97 9.05
N ALA A 72 3.53 -4.09 9.05
CA ALA A 72 2.78 -4.32 10.28
C ALA A 72 2.48 -5.82 10.40
N ASP A 73 2.56 -6.36 11.61
CA ASP A 73 2.05 -7.70 11.92
C ASP A 73 0.52 -7.62 11.93
N TYR A 74 -0.14 -8.44 11.10
CA TYR A 74 -1.59 -8.60 11.18
C TYR A 74 -1.92 -9.04 12.61
N PRO A 75 -2.87 -8.42 13.32
CA PRO A 75 -3.29 -8.94 14.61
C PRO A 75 -3.81 -10.35 14.36
N LYS A 76 -3.09 -11.36 14.88
CA LYS A 76 -3.62 -12.72 14.91
C LYS A 76 -4.89 -12.63 15.74
N GLU A 77 -6.03 -12.98 15.14
CA GLU A 77 -7.21 -13.26 15.95
C GLU A 77 -6.84 -14.44 16.84
N ASP A 78 -6.75 -14.18 18.15
CA ASP A 78 -6.52 -15.19 19.20
C ASP A 78 -7.68 -16.20 19.25
#